data_AF-A0A0S7YJW2-F1
#
_entry.id   AF-A0A0S7YJW2-F1
#
_cell.length_a   1.000
_cell.length_b   1.000
_cell.length_c   1.000
_cell.angle_alpha   90.00
_cell.angle_beta   90.00
_cell.angle_gamma   90.00
#
_symmetry.space_group_name_H-M   'P 1'
#
loop_
_entity.id
_entity.type
_entity.pdbx_description
1 polymer ?
#
loop_
_entity_poly.entity_id
_entity_poly.type
_entity_poly.pdbx_seq_one_letter_code
_entity_poly.pdbx_strand_id
1 'polypeptide(L)'
;MYLKKIIIMGFMFMITSLSAEVTTVHLTAEQPLFENGIPLIQGFNKLQIPGTPILPAQSTLLALPAGSEVISVDVSVGTPQTFIAGKPSIAPPSLPLCADRMLFEQAMKRYEHNKQRLASCTLFPPQPFYISKMSHFRTIPFVKVTYFPVLYAPTGLSFYPSIHLTIQYTTTAANNTISQWVQKDAERLFANWSAVKDLYTTVLDDSFSFVIIAKDNLFSAFDSLVAWKDSLGFTTKCVSYDSIIAQYPGAQNADKIRNFLIDKYVPWGIHYVLIGGNVDQIPMKICYPDPGHSSMSYTPTDYYFAELTDDWDSDGDNYYGEYDQDSIGFVPEVIVISKGKPARGKIMPSSLQPSVISRVKAAYRSVTALPSWKS
;
A
#
# COMPACT_ATOMS: atom_id res chain seq x y z
N MET A 1 -61.68 -13.65 43.08
CA MET A 1 -60.97 -12.35 43.00
C MET A 1 -59.50 -12.66 42.71
N TYR A 2 -59.12 -12.80 41.43
CA TYR A 2 -57.74 -13.12 41.02
C TYR A 2 -57.10 -11.87 40.41
N LEU A 3 -56.10 -11.31 41.10
CA LEU A 3 -55.34 -10.15 40.64
C LEU A 3 -54.10 -10.65 39.87
N LYS A 4 -54.14 -10.58 38.53
CA LYS A 4 -52.98 -10.85 37.68
C LYS A 4 -51.98 -9.70 37.83
N LYS A 5 -50.82 -9.96 38.42
CA LYS A 5 -49.65 -9.07 38.36
C LYS A 5 -49.09 -9.12 36.94
N ILE A 6 -49.18 -8.00 36.23
CA ILE A 6 -48.50 -7.79 34.94
C ILE A 6 -47.09 -7.27 35.29
N ILE A 7 -46.06 -8.05 34.95
CA ILE A 7 -44.67 -7.62 35.01
C ILE A 7 -44.36 -6.97 33.66
N ILE A 8 -44.22 -5.65 33.65
CA ILE A 8 -43.78 -4.89 32.47
C ILE A 8 -42.25 -4.93 32.49
N MET A 9 -41.65 -5.72 31.59
CA MET A 9 -40.21 -5.77 31.38
C MET A 9 -39.83 -4.64 30.42
N GLY A 10 -39.29 -3.55 30.96
CA GLY A 10 -38.84 -2.40 30.17
C GLY A 10 -37.58 -2.73 29.37
N PHE A 11 -37.70 -2.78 28.04
CA PHE A 11 -36.56 -2.81 27.13
C PHE A 11 -35.92 -1.41 27.07
N MET A 12 -34.77 -1.26 27.71
CA MET A 12 -33.95 -0.06 27.63
C MET A 12 -33.23 -0.06 26.28
N PHE A 13 -33.79 0.62 25.28
CA PHE A 13 -33.09 0.93 24.03
C PHE A 13 -31.95 1.90 24.34
N MET A 14 -30.70 1.40 24.39
CA MET A 14 -29.54 2.27 24.24
C MET A 14 -29.55 2.80 22.80
N ILE A 15 -29.93 4.07 22.65
CA ILE A 15 -29.73 4.81 21.42
C ILE A 15 -28.24 5.16 21.38
N THR A 16 -27.43 4.36 20.68
CA THR A 16 -26.08 4.78 20.32
C THR A 16 -26.21 5.81 19.21
N SER A 17 -26.07 7.09 19.54
CA SER A 17 -25.96 8.14 18.53
C SER A 17 -24.62 7.98 17.81
N LEU A 18 -24.63 7.47 16.58
CA LEU A 18 -23.50 7.62 15.66
C LEU A 18 -23.40 9.11 15.31
N SER A 19 -22.37 9.80 15.82
CA SER A 19 -22.04 11.13 15.34
C SER A 19 -21.21 10.98 14.07
N ALA A 20 -21.62 11.62 12.99
CA ALA A 20 -20.76 11.78 11.82
C ALA A 20 -19.74 12.88 12.11
N GLU A 21 -18.46 12.54 11.96
CA GLU A 21 -17.33 13.47 12.06
C GLU A 21 -16.86 13.85 10.65
N VAL A 22 -16.21 15.02 10.55
CA VAL A 22 -15.76 15.57 9.27
C VAL A 22 -14.31 16.02 9.39
N THR A 23 -13.49 15.62 8.42
CA THR A 23 -12.13 16.13 8.23
C THR A 23 -11.99 16.75 6.85
N THR A 24 -11.41 17.94 6.78
CA THR A 24 -11.18 18.65 5.52
C THR A 24 -9.70 18.73 5.23
N VAL A 25 -9.34 18.52 3.96
CA VAL A 25 -7.94 18.57 3.50
C VAL A 25 -7.87 19.36 2.21
N HIS A 26 -6.89 20.26 2.15
CA HIS A 26 -6.62 21.06 0.96
C HIS A 26 -5.26 20.69 0.39
N LEU A 27 -5.24 20.24 -0.86
CA LEU A 27 -4.02 19.92 -1.60
C LEU A 27 -3.88 20.92 -2.74
N THR A 28 -2.68 21.45 -2.92
CA THR A 28 -2.36 22.47 -3.92
C THR A 28 -1.20 22.04 -4.79
N ALA A 29 -1.21 22.49 -6.04
CA ALA A 29 -0.10 22.34 -6.96
C ALA A 29 0.36 23.72 -7.45
N GLU A 30 1.68 23.90 -7.53
CA GLU A 30 2.25 25.06 -8.20
C GLU A 30 2.10 24.96 -9.72
N GLN A 31 2.26 26.08 -10.41
CA GLN A 31 2.19 26.13 -11.87
C GLN A 31 3.20 25.15 -12.50
N PRO A 32 2.79 24.36 -13.51
CA PRO A 32 3.68 23.40 -14.14
C PRO A 32 4.76 24.11 -14.97
N LEU A 33 6.00 23.67 -14.80
CA LEU A 33 7.10 23.96 -15.71
C LEU A 33 7.15 22.91 -16.81
N PHE A 34 7.58 23.28 -18.01
CA PHE A 34 7.65 22.36 -19.15
C PHE A 34 9.09 22.09 -19.56
N GLU A 35 9.47 20.81 -19.54
CA GLU A 35 10.77 20.35 -20.06
C GLU A 35 10.53 19.28 -21.11
N ASN A 36 10.95 19.53 -22.36
CA ASN A 36 10.81 18.59 -23.47
C ASN A 36 9.39 18.01 -23.65
N GLY A 37 8.36 18.85 -23.46
CA GLY A 37 6.96 18.43 -23.56
C GLY A 37 6.44 17.63 -22.36
N ILE A 38 7.17 17.63 -21.23
CA ILE A 38 6.75 17.03 -19.95
C ILE A 38 6.39 18.17 -18.97
N PRO A 39 5.14 18.22 -18.46
CA PRO A 39 4.79 19.08 -17.33
C PRO A 39 5.41 18.55 -16.03
N LEU A 40 6.09 19.43 -15.29
CA LEU A 40 6.77 19.15 -14.03
C LEU A 40 6.28 20.10 -12.95
N ILE A 41 6.00 19.57 -11.77
CA ILE A 41 5.60 20.34 -10.58
C ILE A 41 6.49 19.89 -9.43
N GLN A 42 7.06 20.85 -8.70
CA GLN A 42 7.92 20.56 -7.57
C GLN A 42 7.17 19.74 -6.51
N GLY A 43 7.79 18.66 -6.01
CA GLY A 43 7.17 17.75 -5.03
C GLY A 43 6.25 16.67 -5.64
N PHE A 44 5.95 16.73 -6.94
CA PHE A 44 5.16 15.72 -7.64
C PHE A 44 6.08 14.67 -8.29
N ASN A 45 5.62 13.41 -8.30
CA ASN A 45 6.23 12.34 -9.08
C ASN A 45 5.69 12.37 -10.52
N LYS A 46 6.24 11.50 -11.37
CA LYS A 46 5.78 11.31 -12.75
C LYS A 46 4.86 10.10 -12.83
N LEU A 47 3.63 10.32 -13.26
CA LEU A 47 2.76 9.29 -13.80
C LEU A 47 3.34 8.82 -15.14
N GLN A 48 3.74 7.55 -15.21
CA GLN A 48 4.41 6.97 -16.38
C GLN A 48 3.75 5.64 -16.77
N ILE A 49 2.51 5.70 -17.27
CA ILE A 49 1.89 4.52 -17.89
C ILE A 49 2.45 4.39 -19.32
N PRO A 50 3.08 3.27 -19.68
CA PRO A 50 3.57 3.07 -21.05
C PRO A 50 2.51 3.37 -22.10
N GLY A 51 2.82 4.21 -23.08
CA GLY A 51 1.91 4.58 -24.16
C GLY A 51 1.01 5.78 -23.87
N THR A 52 1.09 6.38 -22.66
CA THR A 52 0.36 7.60 -22.29
C THR A 52 1.30 8.79 -22.07
N PRO A 53 0.78 10.04 -22.02
CA PRO A 53 1.55 11.21 -21.64
C PRO A 53 2.18 11.04 -20.24
N ILE A 54 3.40 11.54 -20.08
CA ILE A 54 4.05 11.68 -18.77
C ILE A 54 3.45 12.91 -18.09
N LEU A 55 2.78 12.71 -16.95
CA LEU A 55 2.08 13.77 -16.22
C LEU A 55 2.49 13.82 -14.74
N PRO A 56 2.44 14.97 -14.07
CA PRO A 56 2.68 15.06 -12.63
C PRO A 56 1.57 14.35 -11.85
N ALA A 57 1.95 13.60 -10.83
CA ALA A 57 1.04 12.96 -9.88
C ALA A 57 1.65 12.91 -8.48
N GLN A 58 0.83 13.07 -7.45
CA GLN A 58 1.27 12.94 -6.06
C GLN A 58 0.22 12.17 -5.26
N SER A 59 0.66 11.13 -4.56
CA SER A 59 -0.17 10.39 -3.60
C SER A 59 0.11 10.89 -2.19
N THR A 60 -0.96 11.11 -1.43
CA THR A 60 -0.94 11.58 -0.05
C THR A 60 -1.79 10.66 0.80
N LEU A 61 -1.29 10.26 1.98
CA LEU A 61 -2.06 9.48 2.95
C LEU A 61 -2.66 10.43 3.99
N LEU A 62 -3.94 10.25 4.28
CA LEU A 62 -4.69 11.03 5.26
C LEU A 62 -5.12 10.11 6.39
N ALA A 63 -4.51 10.27 7.57
CA ALA A 63 -4.84 9.49 8.75
C ALA A 63 -6.18 9.96 9.34
N LEU A 64 -6.93 9.00 9.87
CA LEU A 64 -8.19 9.20 10.60
C LEU A 64 -7.99 8.74 12.06
N PRO A 65 -8.93 9.07 12.98
CA PRO A 65 -8.92 8.49 14.33
C PRO A 65 -9.00 6.95 14.32
N ALA A 66 -8.54 6.31 15.40
CA ALA A 66 -8.68 4.86 15.55
C ALA A 66 -10.18 4.48 15.62
N GLY A 67 -10.56 3.40 14.92
CA GLY A 67 -11.95 2.93 14.87
C GLY A 67 -12.85 3.75 13.95
N SER A 68 -12.26 4.58 13.09
CA SER A 68 -13.00 5.32 12.05
C SER A 68 -13.46 4.41 10.92
N GLU A 69 -14.65 4.68 10.41
CA GLU A 69 -15.23 4.07 9.21
C GLU A 69 -15.73 5.18 8.27
N VAL A 70 -15.19 5.22 7.04
CA VAL A 70 -15.50 6.28 6.06
C VAL A 70 -16.91 6.09 5.49
N ILE A 71 -17.72 7.14 5.58
CA ILE A 71 -19.06 7.23 4.98
C ILE A 71 -18.96 7.74 3.54
N SER A 72 -18.28 8.87 3.34
CA SER A 72 -18.15 9.51 2.03
C SER A 72 -16.87 10.36 1.94
N VAL A 73 -16.43 10.57 0.70
CA VAL A 73 -15.35 11.51 0.37
C VAL A 73 -15.83 12.42 -0.74
N ASP A 74 -16.15 13.66 -0.38
CA ASP A 74 -16.55 14.69 -1.32
C ASP A 74 -15.33 15.49 -1.77
N VAL A 75 -15.17 15.68 -3.08
CA VAL A 75 -14.03 16.40 -3.64
C VAL A 75 -14.51 17.54 -4.52
N SER A 76 -14.02 18.74 -4.25
CA SER A 76 -14.16 19.88 -5.15
C SER A 76 -12.79 20.29 -5.69
N VAL A 77 -12.78 20.81 -6.91
CA VAL A 77 -11.55 21.11 -7.65
C VAL A 77 -11.46 22.61 -7.91
N GLY A 78 -10.25 23.16 -7.90
CA GLY A 78 -10.01 24.54 -8.27
C GLY A 78 -10.34 24.81 -9.74
N THR A 79 -10.56 26.08 -10.08
CA THR A 79 -10.85 26.49 -11.47
C THR A 79 -9.68 26.10 -12.39
N PRO A 80 -9.94 25.32 -13.46
CA PRO A 80 -8.87 24.86 -14.33
C PRO A 80 -8.34 25.97 -15.23
N GLN A 81 -7.05 25.91 -15.52
CA GLN A 81 -6.38 26.74 -16.52
C GLN A 81 -6.04 25.85 -17.73
N THR A 82 -6.36 26.30 -18.92
CA THR A 82 -6.08 25.55 -20.15
C THR A 82 -4.80 26.05 -20.80
N PHE A 83 -4.00 25.10 -21.25
CA PHE A 83 -2.78 25.35 -22.02
C PHE A 83 -2.92 24.72 -23.40
N ILE A 84 -2.56 25.49 -24.43
CA ILE A 84 -2.30 24.90 -25.75
C ILE A 84 -0.95 24.21 -25.62
N ALA A 85 -0.97 22.90 -25.44
CA ALA A 85 0.26 22.14 -25.31
C ALA A 85 0.80 21.75 -26.70
N GLY A 86 2.12 21.81 -26.85
CA GLY A 86 2.80 21.04 -27.88
C GLY A 86 2.56 19.54 -27.68
N LYS A 87 3.04 18.71 -28.61
CA LYS A 87 2.89 17.24 -28.49
C LYS A 87 3.46 16.77 -27.14
N PRO A 88 2.68 16.08 -26.29
CA PRO A 88 3.18 15.62 -25.00
C PRO A 88 4.23 14.52 -25.18
N SER A 89 5.17 14.45 -24.25
CA SER A 89 6.09 13.32 -24.19
C SER A 89 5.35 12.07 -23.71
N ILE A 90 5.46 10.98 -24.47
CA ILE A 90 4.82 9.70 -24.18
C ILE A 90 5.79 8.82 -23.39
N ALA A 91 5.29 8.20 -22.32
CA ALA A 91 6.07 7.26 -21.53
C ALA A 91 6.46 6.02 -22.38
N PRO A 92 7.74 5.63 -22.40
CA PRO A 92 8.20 4.48 -23.20
C PRO A 92 7.68 3.15 -22.64
N PRO A 93 7.78 2.05 -23.41
CA PRO A 93 7.50 0.71 -22.90
C PRO A 93 8.45 0.34 -21.74
N SER A 94 7.90 -0.29 -20.70
CA SER A 94 8.67 -0.86 -19.59
C SER A 94 9.26 -2.20 -20.01
N LEU A 95 10.40 -2.18 -20.69
CA LEU A 95 11.02 -3.38 -21.24
C LEU A 95 11.70 -4.22 -20.15
N PRO A 96 11.61 -5.57 -20.22
CA PRO A 96 12.30 -6.44 -19.28
C PRO A 96 13.83 -6.32 -19.41
N LEU A 97 14.54 -6.44 -18.30
CA LEU A 97 16.01 -6.49 -18.30
C LEU A 97 16.57 -7.84 -18.77
N CYS A 98 15.71 -8.85 -18.93
CA CYS A 98 16.08 -10.16 -19.47
C CYS A 98 15.76 -10.23 -20.96
N ALA A 99 16.53 -11.04 -21.70
CA ALA A 99 16.33 -11.30 -23.13
C ALA A 99 15.14 -12.26 -23.40
N ASP A 100 14.11 -12.25 -22.55
CA ASP A 100 12.92 -13.06 -22.74
C ASP A 100 12.03 -12.39 -23.80
N ARG A 101 11.90 -13.06 -24.95
CA ARG A 101 11.13 -12.56 -26.08
C ARG A 101 9.64 -12.41 -25.76
N MET A 102 9.07 -13.30 -24.97
CA MET A 102 7.63 -13.25 -24.67
C MET A 102 7.32 -12.05 -23.78
N LEU A 103 8.14 -11.82 -22.74
CA LEU A 103 7.99 -10.65 -21.86
C LEU A 103 8.18 -9.33 -22.64
N PHE A 104 9.12 -9.30 -23.58
CA PHE A 104 9.29 -8.15 -24.47
C PHE A 104 8.04 -7.90 -25.32
N GLU A 105 7.51 -8.93 -25.98
CA GLU A 105 6.31 -8.83 -26.81
C GLU A 105 5.08 -8.39 -26.00
N GLN A 106 4.92 -8.87 -24.76
CA GLN A 106 3.86 -8.45 -23.84
C GLN A 106 3.98 -6.96 -23.47
N ALA A 107 5.19 -6.49 -23.12
CA ALA A 107 5.43 -5.08 -22.80
C ALA A 107 5.09 -4.16 -23.98
N MET A 108 5.46 -4.56 -25.20
CA MET A 108 5.13 -3.83 -26.42
C MET A 108 3.63 -3.83 -26.72
N LYS A 109 2.94 -4.97 -26.55
CA LYS A 109 1.48 -5.04 -26.69
C LYS A 109 0.77 -4.09 -25.73
N ARG A 110 1.18 -4.05 -24.46
CA ARG A 110 0.61 -3.12 -23.46
C ARG A 110 0.82 -1.66 -23.86
N TYR A 111 2.02 -1.31 -24.33
CA TYR A 111 2.33 0.04 -24.80
C TYR A 111 1.43 0.46 -25.98
N GLU A 112 1.31 -0.37 -27.02
CA GLU A 112 0.48 -0.04 -28.18
C GLU A 112 -1.01 -0.01 -27.83
N HIS A 113 -1.48 -0.92 -26.97
CA HIS A 113 -2.86 -0.91 -26.48
C HIS A 113 -3.21 0.42 -25.78
N ASN A 114 -2.37 0.87 -24.85
CA ASN A 114 -2.59 2.14 -24.14
C ASN A 114 -2.57 3.34 -25.07
N LYS A 115 -1.65 3.35 -26.06
CA LYS A 115 -1.54 4.41 -27.06
C LYS A 115 -2.79 4.48 -27.95
N GLN A 116 -3.32 3.33 -28.36
CA GLN A 116 -4.59 3.26 -29.10
C GLN A 116 -5.76 3.78 -28.26
N ARG A 117 -5.86 3.36 -26.98
CA ARG A 117 -6.91 3.84 -26.09
C ARG A 117 -6.84 5.34 -25.84
N LEU A 118 -5.64 5.91 -25.68
CA LEU A 118 -5.44 7.34 -25.52
C LEU A 118 -6.04 8.15 -26.68
N ALA A 119 -5.97 7.63 -27.92
CA ALA A 119 -6.52 8.31 -29.09
C ALA A 119 -8.06 8.40 -29.07
N SER A 120 -8.73 7.51 -28.33
CA SER A 120 -10.17 7.53 -28.08
C SER A 120 -10.59 8.25 -26.79
N CYS A 121 -9.64 8.64 -25.94
CA CYS A 121 -9.94 9.29 -24.66
C CYS A 121 -10.20 10.80 -24.84
N THR A 122 -11.24 11.28 -24.15
CA THR A 122 -11.51 12.72 -24.03
C THR A 122 -10.54 13.41 -23.08
N LEU A 123 -10.20 12.75 -21.97
CA LEU A 123 -9.36 13.28 -20.91
C LEU A 123 -8.53 12.15 -20.25
N PHE A 124 -7.26 12.44 -19.96
CA PHE A 124 -6.34 11.52 -19.29
C PHE A 124 -5.44 12.24 -18.26
N PRO A 125 -5.41 11.82 -16.98
CA PRO A 125 -6.36 10.91 -16.34
C PRO A 125 -7.81 11.40 -16.47
N PRO A 126 -8.82 10.54 -16.27
CA PRO A 126 -10.22 10.90 -16.48
C PRO A 126 -10.72 12.01 -15.54
N GLN A 127 -10.04 12.24 -14.42
CA GLN A 127 -10.36 13.26 -13.42
C GLN A 127 -9.10 13.65 -12.64
N PRO A 128 -9.08 14.82 -11.97
CA PRO A 128 -7.88 15.34 -11.32
C PRO A 128 -7.52 14.64 -10.01
N PHE A 129 -8.26 13.61 -9.59
CA PHE A 129 -7.94 12.87 -8.37
C PHE A 129 -8.35 11.40 -8.46
N TYR A 130 -7.80 10.61 -7.54
CA TYR A 130 -8.25 9.26 -7.25
C TYR A 130 -8.25 9.06 -5.74
N ILE A 131 -9.32 8.50 -5.20
CA ILE A 131 -9.49 8.19 -3.78
C ILE A 131 -9.49 6.67 -3.65
N SER A 132 -8.61 6.13 -2.82
CA SER A 132 -8.62 4.70 -2.49
C SER A 132 -9.77 4.36 -1.54
N LYS A 133 -10.07 3.07 -1.38
CA LYS A 133 -10.75 2.61 -0.17
C LYS A 133 -9.96 3.00 1.09
N MET A 134 -10.61 2.90 2.25
CA MET A 134 -9.92 2.96 3.53
C MET A 134 -8.97 1.76 3.67
N SER A 135 -7.81 2.00 4.25
CA SER A 135 -6.78 1.01 4.59
C SER A 135 -6.18 1.38 5.95
N HIS A 136 -5.22 0.61 6.45
CA HIS A 136 -4.65 0.82 7.77
C HIS A 136 -3.12 0.82 7.71
N PHE A 137 -2.52 1.59 8.60
CA PHE A 137 -1.15 1.39 9.03
C PHE A 137 -1.22 0.96 10.49
N ARG A 138 -1.17 -0.35 10.73
CA ARG A 138 -1.42 -0.94 12.04
C ARG A 138 -2.80 -0.50 12.60
N THR A 139 -2.83 0.26 13.69
CA THR A 139 -4.05 0.77 14.32
C THR A 139 -4.51 2.13 13.78
N ILE A 140 -3.80 2.71 12.82
CA ILE A 140 -4.10 4.03 12.24
C ILE A 140 -4.85 3.83 10.91
N PRO A 141 -6.17 4.07 10.83
CA PRO A 141 -6.89 4.04 9.56
C PRO A 141 -6.47 5.23 8.69
N PHE A 142 -6.46 5.05 7.38
CA PHE A 142 -6.17 6.12 6.43
C PHE A 142 -6.91 5.97 5.11
N VAL A 143 -7.00 7.09 4.39
CA VAL A 143 -7.41 7.14 2.98
C VAL A 143 -6.25 7.69 2.14
N LYS A 144 -5.97 7.06 1.00
CA LYS A 144 -4.99 7.57 0.05
C LYS A 144 -5.68 8.40 -1.02
N VAL A 145 -5.13 9.59 -1.24
CA VAL A 145 -5.56 10.52 -2.29
C VAL A 145 -4.41 10.67 -3.29
N THR A 146 -4.64 10.30 -4.54
CA THR A 146 -3.73 10.60 -5.63
C THR A 146 -4.25 11.81 -6.40
N TYR A 147 -3.47 12.89 -6.42
CA TYR A 147 -3.78 14.14 -7.09
C TYR A 147 -3.06 14.22 -8.44
N PHE A 148 -3.83 14.44 -9.50
CA PHE A 148 -3.40 14.67 -10.88
C PHE A 148 -3.67 16.13 -11.26
N PRO A 149 -2.72 17.06 -11.00
CA PRO A 149 -2.94 18.48 -11.26
C PRO A 149 -3.02 18.80 -12.75
N VAL A 150 -2.45 17.97 -13.63
CA VAL A 150 -2.46 18.20 -15.09
C VAL A 150 -3.13 17.03 -15.79
N LEU A 151 -4.15 17.34 -16.59
CA LEU A 151 -4.89 16.38 -17.41
C LEU A 151 -4.64 16.70 -18.88
N TYR A 152 -4.55 15.64 -19.68
CA TYR A 152 -4.35 15.68 -21.11
C TYR A 152 -5.64 15.43 -21.88
N ALA A 153 -5.90 16.26 -22.87
CA ALA A 153 -6.88 16.05 -23.92
C ALA A 153 -6.22 16.22 -25.30
N PRO A 154 -6.79 15.69 -26.39
CA PRO A 154 -6.27 15.91 -27.74
C PRO A 154 -6.14 17.41 -28.12
N THR A 155 -6.92 18.28 -27.46
CA THR A 155 -6.92 19.73 -27.69
C THR A 155 -5.89 20.50 -26.85
N GLY A 156 -5.30 19.90 -25.82
CA GLY A 156 -4.35 20.57 -24.94
C GLY A 156 -4.27 19.97 -23.54
N LEU A 157 -3.72 20.74 -22.60
CA LEU A 157 -3.62 20.36 -21.19
C LEU A 157 -4.52 21.25 -20.34
N SER A 158 -5.12 20.67 -19.32
CA SER A 158 -5.87 21.38 -18.28
C SER A 158 -5.15 21.22 -16.95
N PHE A 159 -4.87 22.34 -16.29
CA PHE A 159 -4.24 22.38 -14.97
C PHE A 159 -5.24 22.79 -13.90
N TYR A 160 -5.39 21.94 -12.90
CA TYR A 160 -6.21 22.14 -11.71
C TYR A 160 -5.26 22.50 -10.57
N PRO A 161 -5.29 23.73 -10.03
CA PRO A 161 -4.30 24.20 -9.05
C PRO A 161 -4.54 23.67 -7.63
N SER A 162 -5.73 23.15 -7.35
CA SER A 162 -6.06 22.59 -6.04
C SER A 162 -7.18 21.55 -6.10
N ILE A 163 -7.22 20.72 -5.06
CA ILE A 163 -8.37 19.90 -4.69
C ILE A 163 -8.68 20.10 -3.20
N HIS A 164 -9.97 20.22 -2.88
CA HIS A 164 -10.49 20.30 -1.52
C HIS A 164 -11.30 19.04 -1.23
N LEU A 165 -10.87 18.28 -0.23
CA LEU A 165 -11.50 17.04 0.19
C LEU A 165 -12.25 17.24 1.50
N THR A 166 -13.44 16.65 1.58
CA THR A 166 -14.24 16.53 2.80
C THR A 166 -14.50 15.05 3.03
N ILE A 167 -13.90 14.48 4.08
CA ILE A 167 -14.06 13.08 4.46
C ILE A 167 -15.07 13.04 5.61
N GLN A 168 -16.18 12.36 5.39
CA GLN A 168 -17.18 12.08 6.42
C GLN A 168 -16.96 10.66 6.94
N TYR A 169 -16.92 10.48 8.26
CA TYR A 169 -16.71 9.17 8.87
C TYR A 169 -17.45 9.04 10.19
N THR A 170 -17.64 7.81 10.63
CA THR A 170 -18.08 7.49 12.00
C THR A 170 -16.89 7.02 12.81
N THR A 171 -16.94 7.19 14.12
CA THR A 171 -15.90 6.68 15.03
C THR A 171 -16.51 5.74 16.04
N THR A 172 -15.86 4.58 16.24
CA THR A 172 -16.20 3.62 17.29
C THR A 172 -15.03 3.46 18.27
N ALA A 173 -15.30 2.97 19.48
CA ALA A 173 -14.25 2.73 20.45
C ALA A 173 -13.28 1.66 19.93
N ALA A 174 -12.03 2.04 19.72
CA ALA A 174 -10.96 1.16 19.23
C ALA A 174 -9.64 1.44 19.97
N ASN A 175 -8.68 0.53 19.83
CA ASN A 175 -7.35 0.72 20.39
C ASN A 175 -6.59 1.82 19.62
N ASN A 176 -6.38 2.96 20.28
CA ASN A 176 -5.62 4.10 19.75
C ASN A 176 -4.16 4.14 20.27
N THR A 177 -3.67 3.04 20.84
CA THR A 177 -2.30 2.93 21.33
C THR A 177 -1.35 2.63 20.16
N ILE A 178 -0.25 3.38 20.08
CA ILE A 178 0.82 3.20 19.08
C ILE A 178 2.19 3.18 19.76
N SER A 179 3.17 2.50 19.17
CA SER A 179 4.55 2.53 19.66
C SER A 179 5.29 3.78 19.18
N GLN A 180 6.42 4.12 19.81
CA GLN A 180 7.21 5.30 19.43
C GLN A 180 7.64 5.30 17.96
N TRP A 181 8.05 4.14 17.43
CA TRP A 181 8.50 4.07 16.05
C TRP A 181 7.33 4.28 15.07
N VAL A 182 6.12 3.82 15.42
CA VAL A 182 4.90 4.08 14.64
C VAL A 182 4.58 5.57 14.62
N GLN A 183 4.69 6.26 15.76
CA GLN A 183 4.50 7.72 15.81
C GLN A 183 5.45 8.42 14.84
N LYS A 184 6.74 8.04 14.85
CA LYS A 184 7.75 8.63 13.97
C LYS A 184 7.50 8.34 12.49
N ASP A 185 7.03 7.15 12.15
CA ASP A 185 6.69 6.82 10.77
C ASP A 185 5.40 7.49 10.33
N ALA A 186 4.41 7.61 11.21
CA ALA A 186 3.15 8.33 10.97
C ALA A 186 3.39 9.81 10.62
N GLU A 187 4.32 10.49 11.33
CA GLU A 187 4.76 11.85 11.00
C GLU A 187 5.29 12.00 9.56
N ARG A 188 5.84 10.91 9.01
CA ARG A 188 6.46 10.87 7.69
C ARG A 188 5.51 10.39 6.60
N LEU A 189 4.52 9.58 6.97
CA LEU A 189 3.56 8.94 6.07
C LEU A 189 2.31 9.80 5.84
N PHE A 190 1.77 10.43 6.89
CA PHE A 190 0.48 11.11 6.83
C PHE A 190 0.62 12.62 6.77
N ALA A 191 0.04 13.24 5.75
CA ALA A 191 0.14 14.70 5.57
C ALA A 191 -0.61 15.50 6.64
N ASN A 192 -1.64 14.91 7.26
CA ASN A 192 -2.44 15.54 8.31
C ASN A 192 -2.09 15.04 9.72
N TRP A 193 -0.96 14.34 9.90
CA TRP A 193 -0.61 13.74 11.21
C TRP A 193 -0.63 14.75 12.35
N SER A 194 -0.13 15.97 12.13
CA SER A 194 -0.11 17.03 13.13
C SER A 194 -1.49 17.40 13.68
N ALA A 195 -2.56 17.17 12.92
CA ALA A 195 -3.94 17.44 13.31
C ALA A 195 -4.61 16.27 14.04
N VAL A 196 -4.12 15.04 13.87
CA VAL A 196 -4.76 13.83 14.42
C VAL A 196 -3.92 13.11 15.48
N LYS A 197 -2.62 13.44 15.61
CA LYS A 197 -1.68 12.77 16.52
C LYS A 197 -2.16 12.71 17.98
N ASP A 198 -2.86 13.74 18.45
CA ASP A 198 -3.30 13.85 19.85
C ASP A 198 -4.50 12.92 20.16
N LEU A 199 -5.07 12.29 19.13
CA LEU A 199 -6.09 11.23 19.26
C LEU A 199 -5.47 9.86 19.53
N TYR A 200 -4.14 9.74 19.45
CA TYR A 200 -3.39 8.52 19.67
C TYR A 200 -2.54 8.61 20.95
N THR A 201 -2.44 7.49 21.67
CA THR A 201 -1.59 7.39 22.86
C THR A 201 -0.31 6.65 22.51
N THR A 202 0.84 7.29 22.69
CA THR A 202 2.13 6.65 22.40
C THR A 202 2.69 5.94 23.63
N VAL A 203 3.06 4.67 23.47
CA VAL A 203 3.73 3.85 24.49
C VAL A 203 5.16 3.50 24.08
N LEU A 204 6.00 3.21 25.08
CA LEU A 204 7.43 2.96 24.89
C LEU A 204 7.79 1.48 24.69
N ASP A 205 6.98 0.56 25.19
CA ASP A 205 7.43 -0.82 25.37
C ASP A 205 6.95 -1.75 24.26
N ASP A 206 7.87 -2.12 23.37
CA ASP A 206 7.71 -3.23 22.42
C ASP A 206 8.32 -4.50 23.04
N SER A 207 7.57 -5.62 23.06
CA SER A 207 8.09 -6.89 23.58
C SER A 207 9.15 -7.51 22.67
N PHE A 208 8.98 -7.43 21.34
CA PHE A 208 9.89 -8.01 20.34
C PHE A 208 9.89 -7.17 19.06
N SER A 209 10.62 -6.06 19.06
CA SER A 209 10.74 -5.16 17.89
C SER A 209 11.37 -5.82 16.65
N PHE A 210 12.17 -6.88 16.81
CA PHE A 210 12.84 -7.58 15.71
C PHE A 210 12.57 -9.09 15.80
N VAL A 211 11.87 -9.64 14.81
CA VAL A 211 11.55 -11.08 14.76
C VAL A 211 12.32 -11.76 13.63
N ILE A 212 12.92 -12.91 13.92
CA ILE A 212 13.57 -13.78 12.93
C ILE A 212 12.72 -15.03 12.79
N ILE A 213 12.10 -15.24 11.63
CA ILE A 213 11.37 -16.47 11.33
C ILE A 213 12.34 -17.42 10.62
N ALA A 214 12.67 -18.54 11.25
CA ALA A 214 13.63 -19.51 10.73
C ALA A 214 13.23 -20.95 11.09
N LYS A 215 13.85 -21.93 10.43
CA LYS A 215 13.80 -23.33 10.89
C LYS A 215 14.65 -23.48 12.15
N ASP A 216 14.23 -24.34 13.08
CA ASP A 216 14.88 -24.50 14.39
C ASP A 216 16.36 -24.89 14.28
N ASN A 217 16.69 -25.72 13.29
CA ASN A 217 18.07 -26.14 13.00
C ASN A 217 18.98 -25.00 12.50
N LEU A 218 18.43 -23.82 12.18
CA LEU A 218 19.18 -22.63 11.79
C LEU A 218 19.33 -21.62 12.94
N PHE A 219 18.72 -21.83 14.10
CA PHE A 219 18.69 -20.82 15.17
C PHE A 219 20.09 -20.41 15.63
N SER A 220 21.00 -21.36 15.83
CA SER A 220 22.37 -21.07 16.27
C SER A 220 23.15 -20.21 15.26
N ALA A 221 22.77 -20.23 13.98
CA ALA A 221 23.37 -19.36 12.97
C ALA A 221 22.99 -17.88 13.15
N PHE A 222 21.93 -17.60 13.92
CA PHE A 222 21.45 -16.25 14.21
C PHE A 222 21.92 -15.72 15.57
N ASP A 223 22.54 -16.52 16.44
CA ASP A 223 22.95 -16.11 17.80
C ASP A 223 23.78 -14.82 17.80
N SER A 224 24.77 -14.73 16.91
CA SER A 224 25.61 -13.52 16.77
C SER A 224 24.82 -12.31 16.27
N LEU A 225 23.83 -12.52 15.39
CA LEU A 225 22.97 -11.45 14.90
C LEU A 225 22.03 -10.95 15.98
N VAL A 226 21.44 -11.87 16.75
CA VAL A 226 20.57 -11.57 17.90
C VAL A 226 21.33 -10.73 18.92
N ALA A 227 22.49 -11.21 19.38
CA ALA A 227 23.31 -10.48 20.35
C ALA A 227 23.72 -9.09 19.86
N TRP A 228 24.08 -8.96 18.57
CA TRP A 228 24.42 -7.67 17.99
C TRP A 228 23.21 -6.74 17.90
N LYS A 229 22.04 -7.22 17.46
CA LYS A 229 20.81 -6.40 17.43
C LYS A 229 20.38 -5.96 18.82
N ASP A 230 20.45 -6.85 19.79
CA ASP A 230 20.12 -6.51 21.17
C ASP A 230 21.08 -5.44 21.74
N SER A 231 22.37 -5.50 21.38
CA SER A 231 23.34 -4.45 21.76
C SER A 231 23.03 -3.06 21.17
N LEU A 232 22.20 -2.99 20.12
CA LEU A 232 21.76 -1.74 19.50
C LEU A 232 20.40 -1.25 20.04
N GLY A 233 19.84 -1.92 21.05
CA GLY A 233 18.57 -1.54 21.67
C GLY A 233 17.33 -2.13 21.01
N PHE A 234 17.47 -3.13 20.14
CA PHE A 234 16.34 -3.94 19.69
C PHE A 234 16.04 -5.04 20.71
N THR A 235 14.79 -5.47 20.79
CA THR A 235 14.44 -6.76 21.43
C THR A 235 14.23 -7.80 20.34
N THR A 236 15.18 -8.74 20.20
CA THR A 236 15.19 -9.71 19.10
C THR A 236 14.65 -11.08 19.51
N LYS A 237 13.84 -11.71 18.65
CA LYS A 237 13.30 -13.05 18.89
C LYS A 237 13.39 -13.95 17.67
N CYS A 238 14.03 -15.11 17.82
CA CYS A 238 13.90 -16.22 16.88
C CYS A 238 12.58 -16.95 17.10
N VAL A 239 11.82 -17.13 16.03
CA VAL A 239 10.53 -17.83 16.01
C VAL A 239 10.61 -19.00 15.04
N SER A 240 10.16 -20.15 15.50
CA SER A 240 10.16 -21.41 14.76
C SER A 240 9.14 -21.35 13.63
N TYR A 241 9.62 -21.47 12.39
CA TYR A 241 8.77 -21.66 11.21
C TYR A 241 7.85 -22.88 11.41
N ASP A 242 8.39 -24.01 11.87
CA ASP A 242 7.61 -25.25 12.00
C ASP A 242 6.50 -25.12 13.05
N SER A 243 6.77 -24.41 14.14
CA SER A 243 5.75 -24.07 15.14
C SER A 243 4.65 -23.18 14.56
N ILE A 244 5.00 -22.17 13.75
CA ILE A 244 4.02 -21.31 13.08
C ILE A 244 3.11 -22.15 12.18
N ILE A 245 3.68 -23.01 11.32
CA ILE A 245 2.92 -23.83 10.38
C ILE A 245 1.97 -24.81 11.09
N ALA A 246 2.36 -25.29 12.27
CA ALA A 246 1.55 -26.19 13.09
C ALA A 246 0.39 -25.46 13.82
N GLN A 247 0.59 -24.20 14.22
CA GLN A 247 -0.33 -23.49 15.12
C GLN A 247 -1.29 -22.54 14.41
N TYR A 248 -0.90 -21.98 13.26
CA TYR A 248 -1.70 -20.97 12.57
C TYR A 248 -2.48 -21.57 11.39
N PRO A 249 -3.74 -21.12 11.18
CA PRO A 249 -4.54 -21.53 10.03
C PRO A 249 -4.05 -20.83 8.75
N GLY A 250 -4.40 -21.38 7.59
CA GLY A 250 -4.06 -20.83 6.27
C GLY A 250 -4.06 -21.92 5.19
N ALA A 251 -4.46 -21.56 3.97
CA ALA A 251 -4.52 -22.50 2.84
C ALA A 251 -3.12 -22.96 2.42
N GLN A 252 -2.15 -22.03 2.47
CA GLN A 252 -0.74 -22.27 2.18
C GLN A 252 0.14 -21.86 3.38
N ASN A 253 1.38 -22.34 3.40
CA ASN A 253 2.32 -22.01 4.47
C ASN A 253 2.60 -20.50 4.56
N ALA A 254 2.58 -19.76 3.44
CA ALA A 254 2.69 -18.31 3.46
C ALA A 254 1.53 -17.65 4.23
N ASP A 255 0.30 -18.12 4.06
CA ASP A 255 -0.88 -17.58 4.76
C ASP A 255 -0.76 -17.82 6.26
N LYS A 256 -0.23 -18.98 6.68
CA LYS A 256 0.03 -19.28 8.08
C LYS A 256 1.07 -18.34 8.71
N ILE A 257 2.13 -18.02 7.98
CA ILE A 257 3.12 -17.02 8.40
C ILE A 257 2.48 -15.64 8.52
N ARG A 258 1.69 -15.22 7.52
CA ARG A 258 0.99 -13.94 7.57
C ARG A 258 0.03 -13.87 8.76
N ASN A 259 -0.73 -14.93 9.03
CA ASN A 259 -1.64 -15.00 10.16
C ASN A 259 -0.93 -14.96 11.52
N PHE A 260 0.26 -15.59 11.63
CA PHE A 260 1.13 -15.39 12.79
C PHE A 260 1.54 -13.93 12.98
N LEU A 261 1.96 -13.28 11.89
CA LEU A 261 2.34 -11.87 11.94
C LEU A 261 1.16 -10.98 12.31
N ILE A 262 -0.03 -11.19 11.74
CA ILE A 262 -1.28 -10.48 12.08
C ILE A 262 -1.58 -10.59 13.59
N ASP A 263 -1.46 -11.78 14.15
CA ASP A 263 -1.71 -12.02 15.58
C ASP A 263 -0.66 -11.35 16.49
N LYS A 264 0.60 -11.25 16.04
CA LYS A 264 1.71 -10.80 16.91
C LYS A 264 2.21 -9.39 16.68
N TYR A 265 2.00 -8.78 15.52
CA TYR A 265 2.69 -7.54 15.19
C TYR A 265 2.31 -6.40 16.12
N VAL A 266 1.03 -6.17 16.44
CA VAL A 266 0.61 -5.17 17.44
C VAL A 266 1.01 -5.57 18.86
N PRO A 267 0.62 -6.75 19.38
CA PRO A 267 0.88 -7.09 20.78
C PRO A 267 2.37 -7.19 21.14
N TRP A 268 3.23 -7.57 20.18
CA TRP A 268 4.68 -7.63 20.41
C TRP A 268 5.41 -6.36 20.01
N GLY A 269 4.75 -5.43 19.31
CA GLY A 269 5.42 -4.24 18.79
C GLY A 269 6.41 -4.54 17.66
N ILE A 270 6.16 -5.59 16.87
CA ILE A 270 7.08 -6.01 15.79
C ILE A 270 7.25 -4.84 14.82
N HIS A 271 8.50 -4.46 14.57
CA HIS A 271 8.87 -3.46 13.57
C HIS A 271 9.61 -4.12 12.40
N TYR A 272 10.50 -5.08 12.68
CA TYR A 272 11.30 -5.77 11.67
C TYR A 272 11.03 -7.27 11.69
N VAL A 273 10.93 -7.87 10.51
CA VAL A 273 10.86 -9.32 10.31
C VAL A 273 11.98 -9.74 9.38
N LEU A 274 12.85 -10.64 9.83
CA LEU A 274 13.85 -11.31 9.01
C LEU A 274 13.37 -12.72 8.67
N ILE A 275 13.30 -13.02 7.38
CA ILE A 275 13.07 -14.39 6.89
C ILE A 275 14.42 -15.11 6.81
N GLY A 276 14.67 -15.97 7.79
CA GLY A 276 15.92 -16.70 8.01
C GLY A 276 15.98 -18.05 7.30
N GLY A 277 15.97 -18.04 5.97
CA GLY A 277 16.04 -19.24 5.14
C GLY A 277 15.91 -18.96 3.65
N ASN A 278 16.12 -19.98 2.82
CA ASN A 278 15.86 -19.87 1.38
C ASN A 278 14.35 -20.01 1.08
N VAL A 279 13.92 -19.60 -0.12
CA VAL A 279 12.53 -19.73 -0.59
C VAL A 279 12.02 -21.18 -0.57
N ASP A 280 12.90 -22.16 -0.75
CA ASP A 280 12.55 -23.58 -0.69
C ASP A 280 12.25 -24.06 0.74
N GLN A 281 12.68 -23.31 1.76
CA GLN A 281 12.48 -23.62 3.18
C GLN A 281 11.35 -22.79 3.79
N ILE A 282 11.27 -21.52 3.41
CA ILE A 282 10.25 -20.57 3.86
C ILE A 282 9.67 -19.90 2.61
N PRO A 283 8.47 -20.33 2.15
CA PRO A 283 7.93 -19.88 0.88
C PRO A 283 7.48 -18.42 0.94
N MET A 284 7.59 -17.74 -0.20
CA MET A 284 6.93 -16.45 -0.46
C MET A 284 5.48 -16.68 -0.90
N LYS A 285 4.64 -15.66 -0.82
CA LYS A 285 3.31 -15.71 -1.45
C LYS A 285 3.46 -15.53 -2.96
N ILE A 286 2.74 -16.33 -3.73
CA ILE A 286 2.62 -16.17 -5.17
C ILE A 286 1.48 -15.20 -5.48
N CYS A 287 1.78 -14.09 -6.14
CA CYS A 287 0.82 -13.04 -6.51
C CYS A 287 0.72 -12.87 -8.03
N TYR A 288 -0.32 -12.18 -8.51
CA TYR A 288 -0.64 -12.04 -9.93
C TYR A 288 -0.88 -10.56 -10.31
N PRO A 289 0.15 -9.71 -10.24
CA PRO A 289 -0.01 -8.28 -10.53
C PRO A 289 -0.40 -7.96 -11.99
N ASP A 290 -0.44 -8.96 -12.86
CA ASP A 290 -1.03 -8.85 -14.20
C ASP A 290 -2.38 -9.58 -14.23
N PRO A 291 -3.49 -8.85 -14.40
CA PRO A 291 -4.86 -9.39 -14.32
C PRO A 291 -5.21 -10.31 -15.50
N GLY A 292 -4.36 -10.41 -16.52
CA GLY A 292 -4.53 -11.40 -17.59
C GLY A 292 -4.15 -12.83 -17.20
N HIS A 293 -3.61 -13.02 -15.99
CA HIS A 293 -3.12 -14.28 -15.40
C HIS A 293 -2.37 -15.19 -16.39
N SER A 294 -1.54 -14.61 -17.27
CA SER A 294 -0.76 -15.43 -18.20
C SER A 294 0.15 -16.37 -17.40
N SER A 295 0.49 -17.54 -17.94
CA SER A 295 1.23 -18.60 -17.21
C SER A 295 2.63 -18.19 -16.71
N MET A 296 3.09 -16.99 -17.05
CA MET A 296 4.35 -16.37 -16.61
C MET A 296 4.16 -15.07 -15.81
N SER A 297 2.92 -14.73 -15.46
CA SER A 297 2.55 -13.48 -14.77
C SER A 297 2.58 -13.57 -13.25
N TYR A 298 2.90 -14.73 -12.69
CA TYR A 298 2.99 -14.87 -11.24
C TYR A 298 4.30 -14.28 -10.69
N THR A 299 4.20 -13.63 -9.54
CA THR A 299 5.29 -12.90 -8.89
C THR A 299 5.37 -13.34 -7.43
N PRO A 300 6.38 -14.14 -7.03
CA PRO A 300 6.61 -14.41 -5.62
C PRO A 300 7.03 -13.12 -4.90
N THR A 301 6.46 -12.87 -3.72
CA THR A 301 6.75 -11.67 -2.94
C THR A 301 6.77 -11.95 -1.43
N ASP A 302 7.72 -11.33 -0.73
CA ASP A 302 7.78 -11.25 0.72
C ASP A 302 7.01 -10.04 1.28
N TYR A 303 6.56 -9.11 0.40
CA TYR A 303 5.73 -7.98 0.78
C TYR A 303 4.36 -8.40 1.34
N TYR A 304 3.90 -9.62 1.00
CA TYR A 304 2.72 -10.24 1.61
C TYR A 304 2.83 -10.41 3.13
N PHE A 305 4.05 -10.50 3.66
CA PHE A 305 4.32 -10.55 5.10
C PHE A 305 4.50 -9.15 5.71
N ALA A 306 4.61 -8.11 4.88
CA ALA A 306 4.80 -6.73 5.30
C ALA A 306 3.46 -6.01 5.45
N GLU A 307 2.53 -6.24 4.50
CA GLU A 307 1.17 -5.70 4.53
C GLU A 307 0.21 -6.73 5.14
N LEU A 308 -0.33 -6.40 6.31
CA LEU A 308 -1.03 -7.31 7.22
C LEU A 308 -2.50 -6.91 7.46
N THR A 309 -2.97 -5.80 6.89
CA THR A 309 -4.29 -5.24 7.22
C THR A 309 -5.31 -5.41 6.10
N ASP A 310 -4.87 -5.33 4.85
CA ASP A 310 -5.77 -5.44 3.71
C ASP A 310 -5.98 -6.88 3.26
N ASP A 311 -7.08 -7.09 2.54
CA ASP A 311 -7.33 -8.32 1.82
C ASP A 311 -6.56 -8.33 0.50
N TRP A 312 -5.77 -9.38 0.30
CA TRP A 312 -4.96 -9.58 -0.89
C TRP A 312 -5.67 -10.40 -1.96
N ASP A 313 -6.91 -10.83 -1.72
CA ASP A 313 -7.78 -11.57 -2.64
C ASP A 313 -9.22 -11.03 -2.46
N SER A 314 -9.38 -9.74 -2.75
CA SER A 314 -10.59 -8.95 -2.44
C SER A 314 -11.83 -9.41 -3.21
N ASP A 315 -11.65 -10.06 -4.38
CA ASP A 315 -12.74 -10.63 -5.17
C ASP A 315 -12.90 -12.15 -4.99
N GLY A 316 -11.99 -12.80 -4.25
CA GLY A 316 -12.12 -14.17 -3.74
C GLY A 316 -11.89 -15.25 -4.80
N ASP A 317 -11.12 -14.95 -5.84
CA ASP A 317 -10.83 -15.86 -6.95
C ASP A 317 -9.52 -16.66 -6.78
N ASN A 318 -8.77 -16.39 -5.71
CA ASN A 318 -7.45 -16.95 -5.35
C ASN A 318 -6.28 -16.46 -6.20
N TYR A 319 -6.43 -15.41 -6.99
CA TYR A 319 -5.32 -14.68 -7.59
C TYR A 319 -4.97 -13.51 -6.68
N TYR A 320 -3.89 -13.63 -5.93
CA TYR A 320 -3.57 -12.64 -4.90
C TYR A 320 -2.80 -11.46 -5.49
N GLY A 321 -3.12 -10.23 -5.07
CA GLY A 321 -2.37 -9.02 -5.40
C GLY A 321 -2.54 -8.57 -6.85
N GLU A 322 -3.72 -8.78 -7.40
CA GLU A 322 -4.10 -8.40 -8.75
C GLU A 322 -4.18 -6.88 -8.91
N TYR A 323 -3.65 -6.39 -10.02
CA TYR A 323 -3.78 -4.99 -10.35
C TYR A 323 -5.21 -4.68 -10.82
N ASP A 324 -5.83 -3.64 -10.25
CA ASP A 324 -7.21 -3.15 -10.52
C ASP A 324 -8.37 -4.05 -10.05
N GLN A 325 -8.09 -5.31 -9.64
CA GLN A 325 -9.09 -6.22 -9.04
C GLN A 325 -8.96 -6.25 -7.51
N ASP A 326 -7.73 -6.37 -7.00
CA ASP A 326 -7.47 -6.32 -5.56
C ASP A 326 -7.24 -4.91 -5.03
N SER A 327 -7.75 -4.69 -3.83
CA SER A 327 -7.62 -3.41 -3.14
C SER A 327 -6.65 -3.50 -1.98
N ILE A 328 -5.37 -3.27 -2.25
CA ILE A 328 -4.31 -3.24 -1.24
C ILE A 328 -3.82 -1.79 -1.06
N GLY A 329 -3.70 -1.33 0.19
CA GLY A 329 -3.27 0.02 0.55
C GLY A 329 -1.79 0.25 0.28
N PHE A 330 -1.00 -0.83 0.32
CA PHE A 330 0.44 -0.86 0.13
C PHE A 330 1.20 -0.02 1.15
N VAL A 331 0.77 0.01 2.41
CA VAL A 331 1.58 0.54 3.52
C VAL A 331 2.00 -0.63 4.39
N PRO A 332 3.30 -0.89 4.59
CA PRO A 332 3.73 -2.07 5.35
C PRO A 332 3.57 -1.84 6.86
N GLU A 333 2.90 -2.75 7.55
CA GLU A 333 2.80 -2.80 9.02
C GLU A 333 4.13 -3.18 9.67
N VAL A 334 4.94 -3.97 8.97
CA VAL A 334 6.27 -4.41 9.41
C VAL A 334 7.27 -4.37 8.25
N ILE A 335 8.53 -4.11 8.57
CA ILE A 335 9.62 -4.11 7.57
C ILE A 335 10.13 -5.55 7.43
N VAL A 336 9.85 -6.15 6.28
CA VAL A 336 10.34 -7.50 5.94
C VAL A 336 11.71 -7.42 5.26
N ILE A 337 12.61 -8.29 5.72
CA ILE A 337 13.96 -8.45 5.21
C ILE A 337 14.12 -9.92 4.82
N SER A 338 14.45 -10.18 3.55
CA SER A 338 14.77 -11.52 3.08
C SER A 338 16.23 -11.60 2.60
N LYS A 339 16.92 -12.68 2.96
CA LYS A 339 18.28 -13.01 2.50
C LYS A 339 18.25 -14.33 1.71
N GLY A 340 17.55 -14.33 0.57
CA GLY A 340 17.61 -15.42 -0.41
C GLY A 340 18.55 -15.10 -1.57
N LYS A 341 19.22 -16.12 -2.13
CA LYS A 341 19.62 -16.05 -3.55
C LYS A 341 18.32 -16.02 -4.35
N PRO A 342 18.14 -15.12 -5.34
CA PRO A 342 16.96 -15.15 -6.18
C PRO A 342 16.81 -16.54 -6.81
N ALA A 343 15.56 -17.00 -6.92
CA ALA A 343 15.22 -18.27 -7.54
C ALA A 343 15.93 -18.42 -8.89
N ARG A 344 16.40 -19.63 -9.13
CA ARG A 344 17.35 -20.04 -10.16
C ARG A 344 16.92 -19.57 -11.57
N GLY A 345 17.61 -18.55 -12.08
CA GLY A 345 17.61 -18.15 -13.49
C GLY A 345 18.97 -17.52 -13.84
N LYS A 346 19.91 -18.36 -14.31
CA LYS A 346 21.27 -18.04 -14.81
C LYS A 346 22.07 -16.96 -14.05
N ILE A 347 23.01 -17.44 -13.24
CA ILE A 347 24.28 -16.82 -12.79
C ILE A 347 24.38 -15.30 -13.01
N MET A 348 24.13 -14.51 -11.96
CA MET A 348 24.63 -13.14 -11.85
C MET A 348 26.02 -13.17 -11.17
N PRO A 349 27.04 -12.46 -11.68
CA PRO A 349 28.35 -12.36 -11.05
C PRO A 349 28.29 -11.64 -9.70
N SER A 350 29.21 -12.05 -8.82
CA SER A 350 29.27 -11.76 -7.38
C SER A 350 29.74 -10.34 -7.00
N SER A 351 29.26 -9.28 -7.66
CA SER A 351 29.73 -7.91 -7.34
C SER A 351 28.65 -6.83 -7.27
N LEU A 352 27.37 -7.17 -7.01
CA LEU A 352 26.32 -6.16 -6.82
C LEU A 352 25.41 -6.50 -5.63
N GLN A 353 25.86 -6.18 -4.41
CA GLN A 353 24.96 -5.68 -3.35
C GLN A 353 25.01 -4.15 -3.45
N PRO A 354 23.89 -3.39 -3.54
CA PRO A 354 22.68 -3.47 -2.71
C PRO A 354 21.35 -3.24 -3.49
N SER A 355 20.46 -4.23 -3.63
CA SER A 355 19.30 -4.08 -4.55
C SER A 355 17.92 -4.50 -4.04
N VAL A 356 17.72 -4.78 -2.75
CA VAL A 356 16.38 -5.22 -2.27
C VAL A 356 15.53 -4.05 -1.77
N ILE A 357 16.14 -3.00 -1.21
CA ILE A 357 15.40 -1.80 -0.74
C ILE A 357 15.07 -0.82 -1.88
N SER A 358 15.80 -0.86 -3.00
CA SER A 358 15.63 0.11 -4.10
C SER A 358 14.50 -0.24 -5.06
N ARG A 359 14.16 -1.52 -5.24
CA ARG A 359 13.10 -1.94 -6.17
C ARG A 359 11.69 -1.74 -5.60
N VAL A 360 11.51 -1.96 -4.29
CA VAL A 360 10.24 -1.67 -3.62
C VAL A 360 9.97 -0.17 -3.59
N LYS A 361 10.98 0.67 -3.28
CA LYS A 361 10.82 2.15 -3.29
C LYS A 361 10.56 2.74 -4.69
N ALA A 362 11.06 2.12 -5.76
CA ALA A 362 10.81 2.57 -7.13
C ALA A 362 9.40 2.21 -7.62
N ALA A 363 8.87 1.04 -7.24
CA ALA A 363 7.46 0.69 -7.44
C ALA A 363 6.53 1.58 -6.58
N TYR A 364 6.94 1.92 -5.36
CA TYR A 364 6.22 2.75 -4.40
C TYR A 364 5.92 4.18 -4.88
N ARG A 365 6.72 4.70 -5.82
CA ARG A 365 6.54 6.06 -6.37
C ARG A 365 5.81 6.10 -7.71
N SER A 366 5.62 4.95 -8.37
CA SER A 366 5.18 4.89 -9.77
C SER A 366 3.90 4.10 -10.00
N VAL A 367 3.48 3.22 -9.08
CA VAL A 367 2.31 2.37 -9.28
C VAL A 367 1.57 2.20 -7.96
N THR A 368 0.73 3.16 -7.58
CA THR A 368 -0.38 2.83 -6.68
C THR A 368 -1.67 3.49 -7.18
N ALA A 369 -2.62 2.62 -7.54
CA ALA A 369 -4.02 2.87 -7.83
C ALA A 369 -4.29 4.10 -8.73
N LEU A 370 -4.20 3.88 -10.03
CA LEU A 370 -4.80 4.78 -11.01
C LEU A 370 -6.25 4.36 -11.18
N PRO A 371 -7.18 5.29 -11.44
CA PRO A 371 -8.55 4.91 -11.78
C PRO A 371 -8.50 3.93 -12.96
N SER A 372 -9.11 2.75 -12.78
CA SER A 372 -9.39 1.88 -13.91
C SER A 372 -10.15 2.70 -14.95
N TRP A 373 -9.73 2.56 -16.20
CA TRP A 373 -10.33 3.28 -17.32
C TRP A 373 -11.73 2.68 -17.55
N LYS A 374 -12.70 3.03 -16.69
CA LYS A 374 -14.10 2.64 -16.87
C LYS A 374 -14.68 3.47 -18.00
N SER A 375 -15.13 2.75 -19.02
CA SER A 375 -15.92 3.23 -20.15
C SER A 375 -17.20 3.92 -19.71
#